data_AF-A0A5N3S297-F1
#
_entry.id   AF-A0A5N3S297-F1
#
_cell.length_a   1.000
_cell.length_b   1.000
_cell.length_c   1.000
_cell.angle_alpha   90.00
_cell.angle_beta   90.00
_cell.angle_gamma   90.00
#
_symmetry.space_group_name_H-M   'P 1'
#
loop_
_entity.id
_entity.type
_entity.pdbx_description
1 polymer ?
#
loop_
_entity_poly.entity_id
_entity_poly.type
_entity_poly.pdbx_seq_one_letter_code
_entity_poly.pdbx_strand_id
1 'polypeptide(L)' 'MSEAQAVAAEAKDYIEQLLVEMFEGNHPDNEVLLGTLLSGKDRIQVQLKITRQPENFMDEC' A
#
# COMPACT_ATOMS: atom_id res chain seq x y z
N MET A 1 -1.15 -10.63 17.68
CA MET A 1 -0.81 -10.16 16.33
C MET A 1 0.24 -9.08 16.47
N SER A 2 1.27 -9.06 15.62
CA SER A 2 2.25 -7.96 15.61
C SER A 2 1.65 -6.72 14.96
N GLU A 3 2.22 -5.53 15.23
CA GLU A 3 1.81 -4.29 14.56
C GLU A 3 1.90 -4.43 13.03
N ALA A 4 2.93 -5.12 12.54
CA ALA A 4 3.09 -5.43 11.11
C ALA A 4 1.91 -6.24 10.55
N GLN A 5 1.40 -7.22 11.30
CA GLN A 5 0.22 -8.00 10.89
C GLN A 5 -1.06 -7.17 10.92
N ALA A 6 -1.20 -6.24 11.86
CA ALA A 6 -2.36 -5.34 11.90
C ALA A 6 -2.36 -4.39 10.70
N VAL A 7 -1.23 -3.73 10.41
CA VAL A 7 -1.06 -2.85 9.25
C VAL A 7 -1.29 -3.60 7.93
N ALA A 8 -0.80 -4.84 7.82
CA ALA A 8 -1.05 -5.67 6.64
C ALA A 8 -2.51 -6.12 6.51
N ALA A 9 -3.22 -6.31 7.63
CA ALA A 9 -4.62 -6.71 7.61
C ALA A 9 -5.55 -5.60 7.09
N GLU A 10 -5.20 -4.33 7.34
CA GLU A 10 -5.92 -3.16 6.81
C GLU A 10 -5.71 -2.98 5.29
N ALA A 11 -4.58 -3.46 4.75
CA ALA A 11 -4.25 -3.31 3.34
C ALA A 11 -5.32 -3.82 2.39
N LYS A 12 -5.99 -4.93 2.74
CA LYS A 12 -7.02 -5.55 1.90
C LYS A 12 -8.19 -4.60 1.61
N ASP A 13 -8.60 -3.82 2.60
CA ASP A 13 -9.78 -2.94 2.50
C ASP A 13 -9.42 -1.72 1.63
N TYR A 14 -8.18 -1.23 1.74
CA TYR A 14 -7.66 -0.18 0.89
C TYR A 14 -7.46 -0.61 -0.56
N ILE A 15 -7.14 -1.88 -0.84
CA ILE A 15 -6.95 -2.36 -2.22
C ILE A 15 -8.22 -2.15 -3.05
N GLU A 16 -9.37 -2.55 -2.52
CA GLU A 16 -10.65 -2.41 -3.25
C GLU A 16 -10.95 -0.94 -3.53
N GLN A 17 -10.80 -0.07 -2.53
CA GLN A 17 -11.02 1.37 -2.67
C GLN A 17 -10.09 1.98 -3.73
N LEU A 18 -8.78 1.70 -3.63
CA LEU A 18 -7.79 2.25 -4.56
C LEU A 18 -8.01 1.76 -5.98
N LEU A 19 -8.50 0.54 -6.18
CA LEU A 19 -8.88 0.04 -7.51
C LEU A 19 -10.10 0.79 -8.07
N VAL A 20 -11.14 1.01 -7.26
CA VAL A 20 -12.31 1.81 -7.68
C VAL A 20 -11.87 3.22 -8.09
N GLU A 21 -11.12 3.90 -7.24
CA GLU A 21 -10.58 5.24 -7.54
C GLU A 21 -9.72 5.25 -8.81
N MET A 22 -8.95 4.18 -9.05
CA MET A 22 -8.12 4.02 -10.24
C MET A 22 -8.96 3.87 -11.52
N PHE A 23 -10.05 3.10 -11.46
CA PHE A 23 -10.95 2.90 -12.59
C PHE A 23 -11.83 4.13 -12.86
N GLU A 24 -12.34 4.76 -11.81
CA GLU A 24 -13.23 5.93 -11.91
C GLU A 24 -12.48 7.23 -12.22
N GLY A 25 -11.32 7.45 -11.59
CA GLY A 25 -10.51 8.65 -11.77
C GLY A 25 -9.53 8.59 -12.95
N ASN A 26 -9.41 7.42 -13.60
CA ASN A 26 -8.44 7.16 -14.67
C ASN A 26 -7.00 7.54 -14.29
N HIS A 27 -6.62 7.31 -13.01
CA HIS A 27 -5.27 7.52 -12.52
C HIS A 27 -4.40 6.30 -12.83
N PRO A 28 -3.14 6.47 -13.30
CA PRO A 28 -2.25 5.34 -13.60
C PRO A 28 -1.73 4.65 -12.34
N ASP A 29 -1.54 5.40 -11.26
CA ASP A 29 -0.96 4.98 -9.98
C ASP A 29 -1.78 5.56 -8.83
N ASN A 30 -2.05 4.74 -7.80
CA ASN A 30 -2.69 5.15 -6.55
C ASN A 30 -1.88 4.64 -5.36
N GLU A 31 -1.74 5.47 -4.32
CA GLU A 31 -1.01 5.11 -3.11
C GLU A 31 -1.74 5.59 -1.85
N VAL A 32 -1.65 4.79 -0.78
CA VAL A 32 -2.22 5.13 0.53
C VAL A 32 -1.28 4.72 1.65
N LEU A 33 -1.33 5.46 2.74
CA LEU A 33 -0.61 5.14 3.97
C LEU A 33 -1.39 4.09 4.76
N LEU A 34 -0.76 2.93 4.97
CA LEU A 34 -1.35 1.87 5.79
C LEU A 34 -1.07 2.07 7.27
N GLY A 35 0.08 2.63 7.63
CA GLY A 35 0.41 2.84 9.02
C GLY A 35 1.89 3.08 9.28
N THR A 36 2.25 3.08 10.56
CA THR A 36 3.62 3.22 11.02
C THR A 36 3.97 2.03 11.91
N LEU A 37 5.11 1.41 11.67
CA LEU A 37 5.72 0.41 12.54
C LEU A 37 6.82 1.05 13.37
N LEU A 38 6.91 0.66 14.65
CA LEU A 38 7.99 1.06 15.53
C LEU A 38 8.97 -0.11 15.68
N SER A 39 10.23 0.12 15.32
CA SER A 39 11.30 -0.86 15.49
C SER A 39 12.44 -0.24 16.28
N GLY A 40 12.45 -0.47 17.60
CA GLY A 40 13.41 0.15 18.51
C GLY A 40 13.23 1.67 18.57
N LYS A 41 14.15 2.43 17.97
CA LYS A 41 14.07 3.90 17.84
C LYS A 41 13.58 4.35 16.47
N ASP A 42 13.46 3.43 15.52
CA ASP A 42 13.14 3.74 14.14
C ASP A 42 11.63 3.71 13.94
N ARG A 43 11.15 4.71 13.22
CA ARG A 43 9.75 4.86 12.82
C ARG A 43 9.66 4.54 11.34
N ILE A 44 9.07 3.40 11.00
CA ILE A 44 8.96 2.89 9.63
C ILE A 44 7.56 3.16 9.12
N GLN A 45 7.42 3.95 8.06
CA GLN A 45 6.13 4.21 7.43
C GLN A 45 5.85 3.14 6.37
N VAL A 46 4.66 2.56 6.42
CA VAL A 46 4.21 1.52 5.50
C VAL A 46 3.14 2.12 4.59
N GLN A 47 3.34 1.95 3.29
CA GLN A 47 2.43 2.42 2.26
C GLN A 47 2.07 1.28 1.32
N LEU A 48 0.85 1.34 0.78
CA LEU A 48 0.38 0.48 -0.30
C LEU A 48 0.35 1.30 -1.57
N LYS A 49 1.01 0.80 -2.62
CA LYS A 49 0.99 1.39 -3.96
C LYS A 49 0.35 0.39 -4.93
N ILE A 50 -0.64 0.84 -5.70
CA ILE A 50 -1.22 0.11 -6.84
C ILE A 50 -0.84 0.89 -8.10
N THR A 51 -0.24 0.22 -9.08
CA THR A 51 0.23 0.84 -10.32
C THR A 51 -0.20 0.01 -11.52
N ARG A 52 -0.50 0.69 -12.63
CA ARG A 52 -0.68 0.06 -13.95
C ARG A 52 0.57 0.13 -14.82
N GLN A 53 1.63 0.75 -14.33
CA GLN A 53 2.88 0.94 -15.06
C GLN A 53 3.78 -0.27 -14.80
N PRO A 54 3.96 -1.17 -15.78
CA PRO A 54 4.74 -2.39 -15.57
C PRO A 54 6.20 -2.10 -15.20
N GLU A 55 6.74 -0.95 -15.62
CA GLU A 55 8.07 -0.45 -15.25
C GLU A 55 8.21 -0.11 -13.75
N ASN A 56 7.10 0.12 -13.05
CA ASN A 56 7.05 0.37 -11.61
C ASN A 56 6.74 -0.88 -10.80
N PHE A 57 6.54 -2.03 -11.45
CA PHE A 57 6.38 -3.28 -10.73
C PHE A 57 7.73 -3.55 -10.07
N MET A 58 7.74 -3.70 -8.75
CA MET A 58 8.95 -4.09 -8.02
C MET A 58 9.49 -5.34 -8.71
N ASP A 59 10.68 -5.23 -9.32
CA ASP A 59 11.29 -6.29 -10.13
C ASP A 59 11.02 -7.65 -9.48
N GLU A 60 10.38 -8.54 -10.25
CA GLU A 60 10.08 -9.91 -9.82
C GLU A 60 11.40 -10.55 -9.34
N CYS A 61 11.54 -10.71 -8.02
CA CYS A 61 12.64 -11.46 -7.42
C CYS A 61 12.48 -12.96 -7.68
#